data_AF-A0A6P2ALG8-F1
#
_entry.id   AF-A0A6P2ALG8-F1
#
_cell.length_a   1.000
_cell.length_b   1.000
_cell.length_c   1.000
_cell.angle_alpha   90.00
_cell.angle_beta   90.00
_cell.angle_gamma   90.00
#
_symmetry.space_group_name_H-M   'P 1'
#
loop_
_entity.id
_entity.type
_entity.pdbx_description
1 polymer ?
#
loop_
_entity_poly.entity_id
_entity_poly.type
_entity_poly.pdbx_seq_one_letter_code
_entity_poly.pdbx_strand_id
1 'polypeptide(L)'
;MKFEQHHASHVLTQWAQLGINFDVAPLGETPDLERLLLETARHLPHNPRLLTLPATWLAEYALCVAKLRLAHLVDHELEPEHIGPLGLLLETAQEAIGDDPFRDAIDVCAARLERLDPEPKPLFVKSRGHTTLAALAEQNASPSSQRWRHWAQAVELRPEAVRSPRRVMANNPELQRRADLLGDLRCSIIETLRHDPEAGRSAMELQRRCHLKSYPPVLHALKQLERSGTIERIAEGTSKRIRLIELPEAA
;
A
#
# COMPACT_ATOMS: atom_id res chain seq x y z
N MET A 1 -15.52 -16.38 13.75
CA MET A 1 -15.94 -16.75 12.39
C MET A 1 -16.82 -15.72 11.68
N LYS A 2 -17.98 -15.27 12.19
CA LYS A 2 -18.80 -14.25 11.48
C LYS A 2 -18.12 -12.87 11.34
N PHE A 3 -17.38 -12.43 12.36
CA PHE A 3 -16.66 -11.14 12.33
C PHE A 3 -15.52 -11.10 11.29
N GLU A 4 -14.76 -12.18 11.12
CA GLU A 4 -13.67 -12.25 10.13
C GLU A 4 -14.19 -12.26 8.69
N GLN A 5 -15.37 -12.85 8.45
CA GLN A 5 -16.00 -12.87 7.13
C GLN A 5 -16.45 -11.47 6.68
N HIS A 6 -16.93 -10.62 7.59
CA HIS A 6 -17.32 -9.24 7.26
C HIS A 6 -16.11 -8.37 6.87
N HIS A 7 -14.97 -8.50 7.57
CA HIS A 7 -13.77 -7.71 7.27
C HIS A 7 -13.07 -8.17 5.98
N ALA A 8 -13.01 -9.48 5.74
CA ALA A 8 -12.53 -10.01 4.47
C ALA A 8 -13.41 -9.54 3.31
N SER A 9 -14.73 -9.47 3.49
CA SER A 9 -15.64 -8.91 2.48
C SER A 9 -15.32 -7.43 2.19
N HIS A 10 -15.00 -6.64 3.21
CA HIS A 10 -14.70 -5.21 3.05
C HIS A 10 -13.45 -4.96 2.20
N VAL A 11 -12.34 -5.65 2.49
CA VAL A 11 -11.10 -5.54 1.69
C VAL A 11 -11.35 -5.87 0.21
N LEU A 12 -12.16 -6.90 -0.07
CA LEU A 12 -12.52 -7.26 -1.44
C LEU A 12 -13.35 -6.17 -2.14
N THR A 13 -14.29 -5.54 -1.43
CA THR A 13 -15.09 -4.43 -1.99
C THR A 13 -14.25 -3.19 -2.30
N GLN A 14 -13.22 -2.91 -1.48
CA GLN A 14 -12.28 -1.81 -1.73
C GLN A 14 -11.38 -2.11 -2.93
N TRP A 15 -10.88 -3.34 -3.08
CA TRP A 15 -10.16 -3.72 -4.30
C TRP A 15 -11.06 -3.74 -5.55
N ALA A 16 -12.33 -4.10 -5.40
CA ALA A 16 -13.30 -4.03 -6.50
C ALA A 16 -13.53 -2.60 -6.96
N GLN A 17 -13.57 -1.65 -6.03
CA GLN A 17 -13.61 -0.21 -6.33
C GLN A 17 -12.36 0.24 -7.12
N LEU A 18 -11.19 -0.31 -6.81
CA LEU A 18 -9.95 -0.08 -7.55
C LEU A 18 -9.88 -0.83 -8.89
N GLY A 19 -10.93 -1.57 -9.27
CA GLY A 19 -11.04 -2.22 -10.57
C GLY A 19 -10.55 -3.67 -10.60
N ILE A 20 -10.36 -4.35 -9.46
CA ILE A 20 -10.12 -5.79 -9.45
C ILE A 20 -11.44 -6.56 -9.55
N ASN A 21 -11.51 -7.59 -10.38
CA ASN A 21 -12.70 -8.43 -10.52
C ASN A 21 -12.80 -9.48 -9.37
N PHE A 22 -13.39 -9.08 -8.24
CA PHE A 22 -13.65 -9.94 -7.07
C PHE A 22 -15.07 -10.52 -6.96
N ASP A 23 -15.93 -10.31 -7.96
CA ASP A 23 -17.36 -10.68 -7.95
C ASP A 23 -18.15 -10.08 -6.77
N VAL A 24 -17.73 -8.90 -6.31
CA VAL A 24 -18.40 -8.12 -5.25
C VAL A 24 -18.69 -6.70 -5.74
N ALA A 25 -19.71 -6.07 -5.17
CA ALA A 25 -20.04 -4.68 -5.49
C ALA A 25 -18.92 -3.74 -4.96
N PRO A 26 -18.54 -2.70 -5.73
CA PRO A 26 -17.57 -1.72 -5.28
C PRO A 26 -18.16 -0.81 -4.19
N LEU A 27 -17.31 -0.25 -3.33
CA LEU A 27 -17.71 0.58 -2.18
C LEU A 27 -18.32 1.94 -2.58
N GLY A 28 -17.93 2.48 -3.75
CA GLY A 28 -18.40 3.76 -4.27
C GLY A 28 -17.47 4.96 -3.98
N GLU A 29 -16.54 4.82 -3.03
CA GLU A 29 -15.54 5.83 -2.68
C GLU A 29 -14.11 5.30 -2.89
N THR A 30 -13.17 6.15 -3.32
CA THR A 30 -11.78 5.71 -3.50
C THR A 30 -11.17 5.37 -2.13
N PRO A 31 -10.69 4.12 -1.91
CA PRO A 31 -10.12 3.74 -0.61
C PRO A 31 -8.75 4.38 -0.38
N ASP A 32 -8.38 4.56 0.89
CA ASP A 32 -6.98 4.82 1.29
C ASP A 32 -6.12 3.62 0.86
N LEU A 33 -5.41 3.78 -0.26
CA LEU A 33 -4.68 2.70 -0.91
C LEU A 33 -3.58 2.09 -0.02
N GLU A 34 -2.83 2.93 0.70
CA GLU A 34 -1.74 2.40 1.53
C GLU A 34 -2.28 1.69 2.78
N ARG A 35 -3.39 2.16 3.37
CA ARG A 35 -4.07 1.40 4.44
C ARG A 35 -4.70 0.12 3.91
N LEU A 36 -5.29 0.14 2.71
CA LEU A 36 -5.81 -1.06 2.06
C LEU A 36 -4.72 -2.12 1.87
N LEU A 37 -3.47 -1.72 1.55
CA LEU A 37 -2.34 -2.65 1.46
C LEU A 37 -2.00 -3.29 2.81
N LEU A 38 -2.02 -2.53 3.90
CA LEU A 38 -1.86 -3.08 5.25
C LEU A 38 -2.99 -4.07 5.57
N GLU A 39 -4.26 -3.70 5.34
CA GLU A 39 -5.40 -4.59 5.55
C GLU A 39 -5.33 -5.86 4.67
N THR A 40 -4.87 -5.69 3.43
CA THR A 40 -4.64 -6.81 2.51
C THR A 40 -3.65 -7.80 3.12
N ALA A 41 -2.53 -7.33 3.68
CA ALA A 41 -1.56 -8.20 4.34
C ALA A 41 -2.14 -8.96 5.54
N ARG A 42 -3.06 -8.34 6.31
CA ARG A 42 -3.75 -9.02 7.43
C ARG A 42 -4.64 -10.16 6.95
N HIS A 43 -5.33 -9.96 5.84
CA HIS A 43 -6.26 -10.93 5.28
C HIS A 43 -5.64 -11.93 4.31
N LEU A 44 -4.43 -11.67 3.80
CA LEU A 44 -3.76 -12.48 2.79
C LEU A 44 -3.58 -13.96 3.19
N PRO A 45 -3.22 -14.30 4.45
CA PRO A 45 -3.14 -15.70 4.89
C PRO A 45 -4.47 -16.49 4.77
N HIS A 46 -5.61 -15.80 4.68
CA HIS A 46 -6.93 -16.41 4.63
C HIS A 46 -7.51 -16.47 3.21
N ASN A 47 -7.00 -15.66 2.28
CA ASN A 47 -7.52 -15.58 0.91
C ASN A 47 -6.37 -15.51 -0.11
N PRO A 48 -6.05 -16.62 -0.80
CA PRO A 48 -4.99 -16.66 -1.81
C PRO A 48 -5.14 -15.64 -2.94
N ARG A 49 -6.37 -15.23 -3.28
CA ARG A 49 -6.60 -14.22 -4.32
C ARG A 49 -6.02 -12.85 -3.95
N LEU A 50 -5.81 -12.57 -2.66
CA LEU A 50 -5.20 -11.34 -2.16
C LEU A 50 -3.68 -11.28 -2.35
N LEU A 51 -3.04 -12.37 -2.75
CA LEU A 51 -1.65 -12.33 -3.21
C LEU A 51 -1.62 -11.94 -4.70
N THR A 52 -2.28 -12.73 -5.55
CA THR A 52 -2.18 -12.57 -7.01
C THR A 52 -2.82 -11.29 -7.53
N LEU A 53 -4.05 -10.97 -7.13
CA LEU A 53 -4.81 -9.89 -7.76
C LEU A 53 -4.32 -8.50 -7.31
N PRO A 54 -4.10 -8.23 -6.01
CA PRO A 54 -3.44 -7.02 -5.58
C PRO A 54 -2.02 -6.86 -6.14
N ALA A 55 -1.21 -7.94 -6.25
CA ALA A 55 0.11 -7.85 -6.89
C ALA A 55 0.00 -7.44 -8.36
N THR A 56 -0.99 -7.99 -9.09
CA THR A 56 -1.26 -7.61 -10.48
C THR A 56 -1.63 -6.14 -10.57
N TRP A 57 -2.52 -5.67 -9.70
CA TRP A 57 -2.91 -4.26 -9.67
C TRP A 57 -1.71 -3.36 -9.35
N LEU A 58 -0.88 -3.73 -8.38
CA LEU A 58 0.32 -2.97 -8.03
C LEU A 58 1.32 -2.92 -9.19
N ALA A 59 1.47 -4.00 -9.96
CA ALA A 59 2.33 -4.02 -11.14
C ALA A 59 1.87 -3.03 -12.22
N GLU A 60 0.55 -2.86 -12.39
CA GLU A 60 -0.03 -1.92 -13.37
C GLU A 60 -0.11 -0.47 -12.85
N TYR A 61 -0.33 -0.29 -11.55
CA TYR A 61 -0.68 1.00 -10.94
C TYR A 61 0.30 1.47 -9.86
N ALA A 62 1.55 1.01 -9.87
CA ALA A 62 2.56 1.38 -8.87
C ALA A 62 2.73 2.89 -8.68
N LEU A 63 2.53 3.68 -9.75
CA LEU A 63 2.59 5.15 -9.72
C LEU A 63 1.46 5.80 -8.91
N CYS A 64 0.41 5.06 -8.57
CA CYS A 64 -0.69 5.54 -7.75
C CYS A 64 -0.43 5.37 -6.24
N VAL A 65 0.63 4.66 -5.85
CA VAL A 65 0.96 4.42 -4.44
C VAL A 65 1.78 5.57 -3.90
N ALA A 66 1.37 6.13 -2.75
CA ALA A 66 2.16 7.09 -2.00
C ALA A 66 3.28 6.35 -1.25
N LYS A 67 4.39 6.07 -1.95
CA LYS A 67 5.45 5.13 -1.53
C LYS A 67 6.04 5.43 -0.15
N LEU A 68 6.33 6.70 0.12
CA LEU A 68 6.92 7.13 1.39
C LEU A 68 5.92 7.09 2.55
N ARG A 69 4.63 7.35 2.26
CA ARG A 69 3.56 7.16 3.22
C ARG A 69 3.36 5.68 3.54
N LEU A 70 3.39 4.80 2.52
CA LEU A 70 3.32 3.36 2.71
C LEU A 70 4.44 2.89 3.64
N ALA A 71 5.69 3.27 3.38
CA ALA A 71 6.82 2.92 4.23
C ALA A 71 6.63 3.36 5.70
N HIS A 72 6.10 4.56 5.93
CA HIS A 72 5.77 5.04 7.27
C HIS A 72 4.69 4.18 7.95
N LEU A 73 3.59 3.88 7.26
CA LEU A 73 2.50 3.06 7.79
C LEU A 73 2.97 1.64 8.10
N VAL A 74 3.78 1.05 7.22
CA VAL A 74 4.38 -0.25 7.46
C VAL A 74 5.23 -0.22 8.72
N ASP A 75 6.06 0.81 8.91
CA ASP A 75 6.95 0.89 10.06
C ASP A 75 6.19 1.08 11.39
N HIS A 76 5.11 1.86 11.37
CA HIS A 76 4.45 2.33 12.61
C HIS A 76 3.14 1.62 12.95
N GLU A 77 2.44 1.05 11.97
CA GLU A 77 1.07 0.55 12.15
C GLU A 77 0.92 -0.94 11.84
N LEU A 78 1.78 -1.53 11.01
CA LEU A 78 1.67 -2.95 10.67
C LEU A 78 2.19 -3.86 11.78
N GLU A 79 1.39 -4.84 12.17
CA GLU A 79 1.72 -5.82 13.20
C GLU A 79 2.82 -6.78 12.71
N PRO A 80 3.71 -7.26 13.61
CA PRO A 80 4.83 -8.15 13.28
C PRO A 80 4.47 -9.34 12.38
N GLU A 81 3.33 -9.99 12.64
CA GLU A 81 2.87 -11.18 11.93
C GLU A 81 2.42 -10.94 10.48
N HIS A 82 2.23 -9.69 10.09
CA HIS A 82 1.79 -9.28 8.76
C HIS A 82 2.91 -8.63 7.91
N ILE A 83 4.10 -8.45 8.48
CA ILE A 83 5.28 -7.90 7.79
C ILE A 83 5.71 -8.78 6.63
N GLY A 84 5.87 -10.08 6.86
CA GLY A 84 6.25 -11.05 5.83
C GLY A 84 5.23 -11.15 4.69
N PRO A 85 3.92 -11.29 4.97
CA PRO A 85 2.87 -11.26 3.94
C PRO A 85 2.87 -9.98 3.09
N LEU A 86 3.03 -8.80 3.70
CA LEU A 86 3.11 -7.56 2.93
C LEU A 86 4.38 -7.48 2.09
N GLY A 87 5.53 -7.83 2.67
CA GLY A 87 6.80 -7.82 1.96
C GLY A 87 6.77 -8.72 0.73
N LEU A 88 6.22 -9.94 0.86
CA LEU A 88 6.01 -10.86 -0.24
C LEU A 88 5.08 -10.28 -1.31
N LEU A 89 3.97 -9.65 -0.92
CA LEU A 89 3.04 -9.02 -1.86
C LEU A 89 3.73 -7.91 -2.68
N LEU A 90 4.46 -7.02 -2.01
CA LEU A 90 5.16 -5.91 -2.66
C LEU A 90 6.30 -6.38 -3.57
N GLU A 91 7.09 -7.36 -3.11
CA GLU A 91 8.17 -7.93 -3.92
C GLU A 91 7.63 -8.67 -5.16
N THR A 92 6.54 -9.42 -5.01
CA THR A 92 5.87 -10.09 -6.14
C THR A 92 5.45 -9.07 -7.22
N ALA A 93 4.90 -7.93 -6.81
CA ALA A 93 4.54 -6.86 -7.74
C ALA A 93 5.80 -6.21 -8.36
N GLN A 94 6.82 -5.94 -7.54
CA GLN A 94 8.06 -5.29 -7.96
C GLN A 94 8.82 -6.12 -9.01
N GLU A 95 8.93 -7.43 -8.81
CA GLU A 95 9.58 -8.37 -9.74
C GLU A 95 8.98 -8.31 -11.14
N ALA A 96 7.66 -8.11 -11.25
CA ALA A 96 6.99 -7.98 -12.53
C ALA A 96 7.18 -6.62 -13.22
N ILE A 97 7.43 -5.56 -12.45
CA ILE A 97 7.67 -4.20 -12.98
C ILE A 97 9.08 -4.09 -13.56
N GLY A 98 10.07 -4.73 -12.91
CA GLY A 98 11.49 -4.63 -13.29
C GLY A 98 12.17 -3.32 -12.88
N ASP A 99 11.55 -2.55 -11.99
CA ASP A 99 12.08 -1.37 -11.30
C ASP A 99 11.76 -1.49 -9.81
N ASP A 100 12.18 -0.54 -8.96
CA ASP A 100 12.04 -0.62 -7.51
C ASP A 100 11.03 0.39 -6.91
N PRO A 101 9.78 0.50 -7.39
CA PRO A 101 8.83 1.50 -6.90
C PRO A 101 8.43 1.28 -5.44
N PHE A 102 8.62 0.08 -4.88
CA PHE A 102 8.25 -0.26 -3.50
C PHE A 102 9.46 -0.40 -2.57
N ARG A 103 10.66 0.00 -3.04
CA ARG A 103 11.92 -0.17 -2.31
C ARG A 103 11.84 0.24 -0.84
N ASP A 104 11.38 1.47 -0.56
CA ASP A 104 11.37 1.99 0.81
C ASP A 104 10.49 1.13 1.74
N ALA A 105 9.32 0.68 1.26
CA ALA A 105 8.42 -0.16 2.05
C ALA A 105 8.96 -1.60 2.20
N ILE A 106 9.59 -2.15 1.15
CA ILE A 106 10.26 -3.45 1.18
C ILE A 106 11.45 -3.44 2.16
N ASP A 107 12.28 -2.40 2.12
CA ASP A 107 13.44 -2.24 3.02
C ASP A 107 12.99 -2.17 4.48
N VAL A 108 11.90 -1.43 4.77
CA VAL A 108 11.27 -1.40 6.11
C VAL A 108 10.77 -2.78 6.52
N CYS A 109 10.04 -3.48 5.64
CA CYS A 109 9.58 -4.84 5.93
C CYS A 109 10.75 -5.79 6.21
N ALA A 110 11.81 -5.75 5.41
CA ALA A 110 12.97 -6.61 5.54
C ALA A 110 13.70 -6.37 6.87
N ALA A 111 14.00 -5.11 7.20
CA ALA A 111 14.65 -4.75 8.46
C ALA A 111 13.80 -5.15 9.68
N ARG A 112 12.47 -4.99 9.61
CA ARG A 112 11.57 -5.43 10.68
C ARG A 112 11.52 -6.95 10.79
N LEU A 113 11.46 -7.68 9.68
CA LEU A 113 11.40 -9.13 9.66
C LEU A 113 12.69 -9.75 10.22
N GLU A 114 13.86 -9.22 9.84
CA GLU A 114 15.16 -9.66 10.34
C GLU A 114 15.25 -9.53 11.86
N ARG A 115 14.80 -8.40 12.42
CA ARG A 115 14.78 -8.18 13.88
C ARG A 115 13.83 -9.13 14.61
N LEU A 116 12.73 -9.54 13.98
CA LEU A 116 11.75 -10.45 14.56
C LEU A 116 12.17 -11.92 14.47
N ASP A 117 12.96 -12.25 13.45
CA ASP A 117 13.45 -13.59 13.11
C ASP A 117 12.41 -14.72 13.30
N PRO A 118 11.21 -14.60 12.69
CA PRO A 118 10.16 -15.60 12.91
C PRO A 118 10.51 -16.94 12.28
N GLU A 119 9.98 -18.03 12.82
CA GLU A 119 10.06 -19.33 12.17
C GLU A 119 9.33 -19.32 10.81
N PRO A 120 9.97 -19.80 9.73
CA PRO A 120 9.30 -19.96 8.44
C PRO A 120 8.08 -20.86 8.53
N LYS A 121 7.00 -20.47 7.85
CA LYS A 121 5.73 -21.22 7.88
C LYS A 121 4.95 -21.06 6.58
N PRO A 122 3.96 -21.94 6.31
CA PRO A 122 3.05 -21.72 5.18
C PRO A 122 2.36 -20.36 5.26
N LEU A 123 2.31 -19.64 4.14
CA LEU A 123 1.63 -18.36 4.06
C LEU A 123 0.15 -18.50 4.41
N PHE A 124 -0.53 -19.49 3.81
CA PHE A 124 -1.96 -19.71 3.98
C PHE A 124 -2.29 -20.55 5.21
N VAL A 125 -3.27 -20.09 5.99
CA VAL A 125 -3.68 -20.72 7.26
C VAL A 125 -4.15 -22.15 7.06
N LYS A 126 -4.84 -22.45 5.94
CA LYS A 126 -5.30 -23.80 5.61
C LYS A 126 -4.16 -24.83 5.53
N SER A 127 -2.97 -24.41 5.12
CA SER A 127 -1.81 -25.31 5.02
C SER A 127 -1.09 -25.51 6.35
N ARG A 128 -1.25 -24.60 7.33
CA ARG A 128 -0.53 -24.65 8.62
C ARG A 128 -0.99 -25.78 9.52
N GLY A 129 -2.26 -26.18 9.43
CA GLY A 129 -2.86 -27.22 10.28
C GLY A 129 -2.64 -28.66 9.77
N HIS A 130 -2.02 -28.84 8.60
CA HIS A 130 -1.85 -30.15 7.96
C HIS A 130 -0.39 -30.37 7.58
N THR A 131 0.28 -31.32 8.23
CA THR A 131 1.72 -31.61 8.03
C THR A 131 2.09 -31.84 6.57
N THR A 132 1.27 -32.59 5.82
CA THR A 132 1.48 -32.84 4.39
C THR A 132 1.36 -31.55 3.55
N LEU A 133 0.39 -30.68 3.85
CA LEU A 133 0.22 -29.42 3.12
C LEU A 133 1.29 -28.40 3.49
N ALA A 134 1.77 -28.41 4.74
CA ALA A 134 2.87 -27.58 5.17
C ALA A 134 4.17 -27.98 4.46
N ALA A 135 4.49 -29.28 4.40
CA ALA A 135 5.65 -29.81 3.68
C ALA A 135 5.55 -29.50 2.17
N LEU A 136 4.36 -29.62 1.57
CA LEU A 136 4.16 -29.27 0.17
C LEU A 136 4.33 -27.76 -0.08
N ALA A 137 3.88 -26.91 0.85
CA ALA A 137 4.07 -25.48 0.75
C ALA A 137 5.57 -25.10 0.83
N GLU A 138 6.31 -25.71 1.74
CA GLU A 138 7.76 -25.55 1.87
C GLU A 138 8.50 -25.99 0.61
N GLN A 139 8.21 -27.20 0.12
CA GLN A 139 8.86 -27.77 -1.07
C GLN A 139 8.66 -26.91 -2.33
N ASN A 140 7.50 -26.27 -2.46
CA ASN A 140 7.17 -25.45 -3.63
C ASN A 140 7.29 -23.94 -3.35
N ALA A 141 7.92 -23.55 -2.24
CA ALA A 141 8.09 -22.15 -1.90
C ALA A 141 8.96 -21.44 -2.94
N SER A 142 8.46 -20.34 -3.49
CA SER A 142 9.25 -19.46 -4.36
C SER A 142 10.41 -18.81 -3.60
N PRO A 143 11.50 -18.41 -4.28
CA PRO A 143 12.62 -17.72 -3.63
C PRO A 143 12.19 -16.49 -2.82
N SER A 144 11.31 -15.66 -3.36
CA SER A 144 10.77 -14.46 -2.69
C SER A 144 9.98 -14.87 -1.45
N SER A 145 9.12 -15.89 -1.54
CA SER A 145 8.36 -16.39 -0.38
C SER A 145 9.26 -16.96 0.74
N GLN A 146 10.38 -17.60 0.38
CA GLN A 146 11.37 -18.07 1.33
C GLN A 146 12.06 -16.89 2.03
N ARG A 147 12.45 -15.86 1.29
CA ARG A 147 13.04 -14.62 1.84
C ARG A 147 12.13 -13.98 2.88
N TRP A 148 10.83 -13.97 2.63
CA TRP A 148 9.83 -13.42 3.54
C TRP A 148 9.36 -14.39 4.63
N ARG A 149 9.98 -15.58 4.76
CA ARG A 149 9.66 -16.59 5.78
C ARG A 149 8.19 -17.05 5.75
N HIS A 150 7.56 -16.95 4.59
CA HIS A 150 6.17 -17.33 4.38
C HIS A 150 6.04 -18.14 3.09
N TRP A 151 6.04 -19.46 3.20
CA TRP A 151 6.07 -20.35 2.05
C TRP A 151 4.81 -20.22 1.20
N ALA A 152 5.01 -19.85 -0.07
CA ALA A 152 3.99 -19.80 -1.10
C ALA A 152 4.63 -20.05 -2.46
N GLN A 153 3.88 -20.70 -3.35
CA GLN A 153 4.29 -20.85 -4.74
C GLN A 153 4.38 -19.49 -5.41
N ALA A 154 5.24 -19.38 -6.43
CA ALA A 154 5.27 -18.20 -7.28
C ALA A 154 3.89 -18.02 -7.92
N VAL A 155 3.37 -16.78 -7.87
CA VAL A 155 2.09 -16.47 -8.49
C VAL A 155 2.31 -15.84 -9.86
N GLU A 156 1.49 -16.24 -10.82
CA GLU A 156 1.42 -15.59 -12.11
C GLU A 156 0.43 -14.43 -12.04
N LEU A 157 0.84 -13.24 -12.49
CA LEU A 157 -0.04 -12.09 -12.54
C LEU A 157 -1.19 -12.30 -13.54
N ARG A 158 -2.32 -11.63 -13.31
CA ARG A 158 -3.56 -11.78 -14.08
C ARG A 158 -4.08 -10.43 -14.59
N PRO A 159 -3.40 -9.76 -15.55
CA PRO A 159 -3.80 -8.45 -16.05
C PRO A 159 -5.28 -8.38 -16.48
N GLU A 160 -5.82 -9.46 -17.03
CA GLU A 160 -7.22 -9.60 -17.42
C GLU A 160 -8.21 -9.50 -16.25
N ALA A 161 -7.76 -9.71 -15.03
CA ALA A 161 -8.55 -9.58 -13.81
C ALA A 161 -8.61 -8.12 -13.29
N VAL A 162 -7.86 -7.21 -13.90
CA VAL A 162 -7.82 -5.78 -13.56
C VAL A 162 -8.48 -4.96 -14.67
N ARG A 163 -9.27 -3.95 -14.30
CA ARG A 163 -9.90 -3.04 -15.27
C ARG A 163 -8.86 -2.11 -15.87
N SER A 164 -9.11 -1.64 -17.09
CA SER A 164 -8.20 -0.72 -17.77
C SER A 164 -8.00 0.60 -17.02
N PRO A 165 -6.84 1.28 -17.19
CA PRO A 165 -6.54 2.55 -16.53
C PRO A 165 -7.64 3.60 -16.71
N ARG A 166 -8.18 3.76 -17.92
CA ARG A 166 -9.27 4.71 -18.18
C ARG A 166 -10.47 4.47 -17.26
N ARG A 167 -10.85 3.21 -17.03
CA ARG A 167 -11.99 2.86 -16.18
C ARG A 167 -11.67 3.03 -14.70
N VAL A 168 -10.48 2.60 -14.28
CA VAL A 168 -10.03 2.75 -12.89
C VAL A 168 -9.97 4.22 -12.49
N MET A 169 -9.38 5.07 -13.32
CA MET A 169 -9.23 6.52 -13.06
C MET A 169 -10.56 7.27 -13.14
N ALA A 170 -11.46 6.90 -14.06
CA ALA A 170 -12.80 7.50 -14.13
C ALA A 170 -13.61 7.24 -12.85
N ASN A 171 -13.46 6.05 -12.26
CA ASN A 171 -14.14 5.69 -11.01
C ASN A 171 -13.39 6.16 -9.76
N ASN A 172 -12.10 6.49 -9.89
CA ASN A 172 -11.25 6.92 -8.79
C ASN A 172 -10.37 8.10 -9.25
N PRO A 173 -10.95 9.32 -9.42
CA PRO A 173 -10.23 10.46 -9.98
C PRO A 173 -8.97 10.86 -9.19
N GLU A 174 -8.92 10.51 -7.91
CA GLU A 174 -7.75 10.73 -7.06
C GLU A 174 -6.52 9.97 -7.55
N LEU A 175 -6.69 8.75 -8.08
CA LEU A 175 -5.59 7.95 -8.58
C LEU A 175 -4.91 8.60 -9.80
N GLN A 176 -5.65 9.37 -10.61
CA GLN A 176 -5.06 10.10 -11.73
C GLN A 176 -4.07 11.14 -11.20
N ARG A 177 -4.46 11.90 -10.18
CA ARG A 177 -3.59 12.90 -9.53
C ARG A 177 -2.35 12.24 -8.92
N ARG A 178 -2.53 11.08 -8.30
CA ARG A 178 -1.41 10.30 -7.73
C ARG A 178 -0.45 9.83 -8.83
N ALA A 179 -0.97 9.33 -9.94
CA ALA A 179 -0.20 8.89 -11.10
C ALA A 179 0.57 10.05 -11.77
N ASP A 180 -0.04 11.23 -11.90
CA ASP A 180 0.63 12.44 -12.43
C ASP A 180 1.82 12.87 -11.56
N LEU A 181 1.77 12.56 -10.26
CA LEU A 181 2.84 12.78 -9.29
C LEU A 181 3.78 11.58 -9.14
N LEU A 182 3.58 10.51 -9.92
CA LEU A 182 4.42 9.30 -9.95
C LEU A 182 4.59 8.62 -8.57
N GLY A 183 3.65 8.82 -7.66
CA GLY A 183 3.73 8.30 -6.29
C GLY A 183 4.86 8.91 -5.45
N ASP A 184 5.39 10.07 -5.85
CA ASP A 184 6.55 10.71 -5.21
C ASP A 184 6.23 11.33 -3.83
N LEU A 185 7.18 12.11 -3.29
CA LEU A 185 7.01 12.81 -2.02
C LEU A 185 5.80 13.77 -2.01
N ARG A 186 5.47 14.42 -3.12
CA ARG A 186 4.31 15.31 -3.22
C ARG A 186 3.02 14.52 -3.07
N CYS A 187 2.93 13.39 -3.76
CA CYS A 187 1.83 12.43 -3.59
C CYS A 187 1.73 12.00 -2.12
N SER A 188 2.85 11.60 -1.52
CA SER A 188 2.90 11.17 -0.12
C SER A 188 2.47 12.24 0.88
N ILE A 189 2.83 13.50 0.66
CA ILE A 189 2.37 14.64 1.47
C ILE A 189 0.85 14.83 1.32
N ILE A 190 0.34 14.81 0.08
CA ILE A 190 -1.10 15.00 -0.17
C ILE A 190 -1.92 13.92 0.53
N GLU A 191 -1.55 12.66 0.35
CA GLU A 191 -2.30 11.53 0.91
C GLU A 191 -2.12 11.42 2.42
N THR A 192 -0.98 11.87 2.96
CA THR A 192 -0.81 12.03 4.40
C THR A 192 -1.78 13.08 4.95
N LEU A 193 -1.86 14.26 4.33
CA LEU A 193 -2.77 15.32 4.78
C LEU A 193 -4.25 14.94 4.62
N ARG A 194 -4.60 14.18 3.57
CA ARG A 194 -5.98 13.73 3.32
C ARG A 194 -6.48 12.80 4.42
N HIS A 195 -5.64 11.87 4.86
CA HIS A 195 -6.03 10.83 5.83
C HIS A 195 -5.57 11.10 7.27
N ASP A 196 -4.64 12.04 7.47
CA ASP A 196 -4.18 12.53 8.78
C ASP A 196 -3.94 14.06 8.72
N PRO A 197 -5.00 14.88 8.82
CA PRO A 197 -4.88 16.34 8.75
C PRO A 197 -3.98 16.95 9.82
N GLU A 198 -3.81 16.27 10.96
CA GLU A 198 -2.94 16.72 12.05
C GLU A 198 -1.45 16.60 11.69
N ALA A 199 -1.11 15.79 10.69
CA ALA A 199 0.23 15.80 10.10
C ALA A 199 0.61 17.18 9.52
N GLY A 200 -0.40 17.98 9.14
CA GLY A 200 -0.23 19.33 8.62
C GLY A 200 0.14 20.38 9.66
N ARG A 201 0.24 20.05 10.95
CA ARG A 201 0.64 21.00 12.01
C ARG A 201 2.01 21.66 11.75
N SER A 202 2.92 20.94 11.08
CA SER A 202 4.23 21.48 10.69
C SER A 202 4.87 20.66 9.58
N ALA A 203 5.82 21.26 8.86
CA ALA A 203 6.62 20.52 7.87
C ALA A 203 7.47 19.41 8.50
N MET A 204 7.86 19.54 9.77
CA MET A 204 8.62 18.52 10.49
C MET A 204 7.76 17.29 10.78
N GLU A 205 6.46 17.50 11.07
CA GLU A 205 5.52 16.40 11.21
C GLU A 205 5.33 15.67 9.88
N LEU A 206 5.16 16.39 8.77
CA LEU A 206 5.09 15.78 7.43
C LEU A 206 6.36 15.00 7.07
N GLN A 207 7.54 15.51 7.43
CA GLN A 207 8.81 14.79 7.25
C GLN A 207 8.75 13.42 7.94
N ARG A 208 8.31 13.40 9.20
CA ARG A 208 8.19 12.17 10.00
C ARG A 208 7.19 11.19 9.38
N ARG A 209 6.02 11.69 8.99
CA ARG A 209 4.92 10.90 8.41
C ARG A 209 5.20 10.40 6.98
N CYS A 210 6.12 11.03 6.27
CA CYS A 210 6.62 10.56 4.97
C CYS A 210 7.95 9.79 5.10
N HIS A 211 8.29 9.27 6.29
CA HIS A 211 9.48 8.45 6.53
C HIS A 211 10.81 9.06 6.02
N LEU A 212 10.94 10.40 6.03
CA LEU A 212 12.13 11.08 5.52
C LEU A 212 13.15 11.36 6.63
N LYS A 213 14.43 11.10 6.33
CA LYS A 213 15.56 11.41 7.22
C LYS A 213 15.98 12.88 7.17
N SER A 214 15.60 13.61 6.13
CA SER A 214 16.04 14.99 5.91
C SER A 214 14.88 15.94 5.60
N TYR A 215 15.06 17.18 6.03
CA TYR A 215 14.07 18.26 5.95
C TYR A 215 14.01 19.00 4.58
N PRO A 216 15.13 19.25 3.87
CA PRO A 216 15.09 20.02 2.62
C PRO A 216 14.15 19.48 1.51
N PRO A 217 14.03 18.16 1.27
CA PRO A 217 13.10 17.62 0.27
C PRO A 217 11.64 17.99 0.56
N VAL A 218 11.23 17.96 1.83
CA VAL A 218 9.87 18.31 2.25
C VAL A 218 9.59 19.78 1.94
N LEU A 219 10.50 20.69 2.29
CA LEU A 219 10.34 22.10 1.97
C LEU A 219 10.25 22.37 0.48
N HIS A 220 11.01 21.64 -0.34
CA HIS A 220 10.95 21.75 -1.79
C HIS A 220 9.60 21.28 -2.33
N ALA A 221 9.13 20.10 -1.91
CA ALA A 221 7.83 19.55 -2.30
C ALA A 221 6.68 20.48 -1.88
N LEU A 222 6.71 21.01 -0.65
CA LEU A 222 5.72 21.98 -0.17
C LEU A 222 5.68 23.26 -1.02
N LYS A 223 6.84 23.78 -1.44
CA LYS A 223 6.88 24.95 -2.34
C LYS A 223 6.26 24.64 -3.70
N GLN A 224 6.46 23.45 -4.25
CA GLN A 224 5.86 23.04 -5.52
C GLN A 224 4.34 22.89 -5.39
N LEU A 225 3.87 22.23 -4.33
CA LEU A 225 2.45 22.04 -4.04
C LEU A 225 1.70 23.35 -3.77
N GLU A 226 2.35 24.31 -3.12
CA GLU A 226 1.77 25.63 -2.90
C GLU A 226 1.68 26.41 -4.21
N ARG A 227 2.70 26.34 -5.08
CA ARG A 227 2.68 26.96 -6.41
C ARG A 227 1.62 26.36 -7.33
N SER A 228 1.30 25.08 -7.20
CA SER A 228 0.24 24.43 -7.96
C SER A 228 -1.16 24.67 -7.36
N GLY A 229 -1.28 25.38 -6.24
CA GLY A 229 -2.56 25.61 -5.57
C GLY A 229 -3.15 24.34 -4.95
N THR A 230 -2.34 23.32 -4.68
CA THR A 230 -2.79 22.07 -4.06
C THR A 230 -2.85 22.18 -2.53
N ILE A 231 -1.95 22.98 -1.95
CA ILE A 231 -1.89 23.22 -0.51
C ILE A 231 -1.84 24.71 -0.22
N GLU A 232 -2.23 25.07 0.99
CA GLU A 232 -1.99 26.37 1.59
C GLU A 232 -1.12 26.24 2.85
N ARG A 233 -0.35 27.28 3.15
CA ARG A 233 0.46 27.38 4.38
C ARG A 233 0.04 28.61 5.18
N ILE A 234 -0.72 28.39 6.24
CA ILE A 234 -1.27 29.43 7.11
C ILE A 234 -0.32 29.66 8.28
N ALA A 235 -0.01 30.92 8.59
CA ALA A 235 0.79 31.26 9.76
C ALA A 235 0.01 30.93 11.05
N GLU A 236 0.60 30.13 11.94
CA GLU A 236 0.05 29.75 13.23
C GLU A 236 1.16 29.85 14.29
N GLY A 237 1.21 31.02 14.94
CA GLY A 237 2.27 31.37 15.88
C GLY A 237 3.65 31.43 15.20
N THR A 238 4.60 30.65 15.71
CA THR A 238 5.96 30.51 15.15
C THR A 238 6.05 29.48 14.02
N SER A 239 4.94 28.79 13.71
CA SER A 239 4.88 27.71 12.74
C SER A 239 3.96 28.06 11.56
N LYS A 240 4.00 27.21 10.53
CA LYS A 240 3.06 27.27 9.41
C LYS A 240 2.27 25.98 9.35
N ARG A 241 0.96 26.05 9.56
CA ARG A 241 0.05 24.94 9.34
C ARG A 241 -0.15 24.75 7.84
N ILE A 242 -0.05 23.51 7.40
CA ILE A 242 -0.21 23.08 6.02
C ILE A 242 -1.57 22.40 5.89
N ARG A 243 -2.37 22.80 4.90
CA ARG A 243 -3.67 22.20 4.61
C ARG A 243 -3.81 21.93 3.12
N LEU A 244 -4.59 20.90 2.77
CA LEU A 244 -5.04 20.70 1.40
C LEU A 244 -6.04 21.80 1.06
N ILE A 245 -5.92 22.35 -0.15
CA ILE A 245 -7.00 23.15 -0.72
C ILE A 245 -7.97 22.14 -1.33
N GLU A 246 -9.20 22.09 -0.83
CA GLU A 246 -10.27 21.34 -1.49
C GLU A 246 -10.46 21.94 -2.89
N LEU A 247 -9.96 21.25 -3.89
CA LEU A 247 -10.28 21.60 -5.27
C LEU A 247 -11.76 21.28 -5.48
N PRO A 248 -12.56 22.20 -6.04
CA PRO A 248 -13.95 21.91 -6.34
C PRO A 248 -14.00 20.65 -7.20
N GLU A 249 -14.88 19.72 -6.83
CA GLU A 249 -15.14 18.51 -7.62
C GLU A 249 -15.39 18.94 -9.06
N ALA A 250 -14.58 18.44 -9.99
CA ALA A 250 -14.81 18.67 -11.41
C ALA A 250 -16.18 18.07 -11.75
N ALA A 251 -17.16 18.96 -11.95
CA ALA A 251 -18.53 18.64 -12.32
C ALA A 251 -18.62 17.89 -13.66
#